data_AF-A0AAD2QY11-F1
#
_entry.id   AF-A0AAD2QY11-F1
#
_cell.length_a   1.000
_cell.length_b   1.000
_cell.length_c   1.000
_cell.angle_alpha   90.00
_cell.angle_beta   90.00
_cell.angle_gamma   90.00
#
_symmetry.space_group_name_H-M   'P 1'
#
loop_
_entity.id
_entity.type
_entity.pdbx_description
1 polymer ?
#
loop_
_entity_poly.entity_id
_entity_poly.type
_entity_poly.pdbx_seq_one_letter_code
_entity_poly.pdbx_strand_id
1 'polypeptide(L)'
;IGGTSGFRGTITVKTFENKNGGTIDGGIYIPANTGTISIENFSNTGTIKGRNYQGVYFQGDNVHIKTFENTGFISGSGDNSTNGRFLTGGGVSMSGGTIDTFKNSGTIQSTGTNYNPAGVKLTYTTVKTFENTSTISGTIGVIATQGTIGNFINKGII
;
A
#
# COMPACT_ATOMS: atom_id res chain seq x y z
N ILE A 1 -8.87 -2.86 8.32
CA ILE A 1 -10.14 -2.10 8.11
C ILE A 1 -10.82 -2.68 6.90
N GLY A 2 -11.97 -3.31 7.06
CA GLY A 2 -12.66 -3.98 5.95
C GLY A 2 -13.30 -5.27 6.40
N GLY A 3 -14.19 -5.79 5.57
CA GLY A 3 -14.87 -7.04 5.85
C GLY A 3 -14.17 -8.21 5.15
N THR A 4 -13.92 -9.27 5.92
CA THR A 4 -13.49 -10.57 5.40
C THR A 4 -14.66 -11.27 4.67
N SER A 5 -14.48 -12.55 4.32
CA SER A 5 -15.51 -13.43 3.74
C SER A 5 -16.94 -13.06 4.20
N GLY A 6 -17.79 -12.65 3.26
CA GLY A 6 -19.21 -12.34 3.50
C GLY A 6 -19.57 -10.86 3.56
N PHE A 7 -18.61 -9.92 3.58
CA PHE A 7 -18.92 -8.50 3.52
C PHE A 7 -19.35 -8.04 2.12
N ARG A 8 -20.55 -7.48 2.00
CA ARG A 8 -21.12 -7.01 0.72
C ARG A 8 -21.50 -5.52 0.75
N GLY A 9 -21.16 -4.84 1.84
CA GLY A 9 -21.50 -3.42 2.04
C GLY A 9 -20.49 -2.47 1.40
N THR A 10 -20.69 -1.19 1.65
CA THR A 10 -19.76 -0.12 1.30
C THR A 10 -19.20 0.51 2.56
N ILE A 11 -17.88 0.62 2.65
CA ILE A 11 -17.20 1.44 3.66
C ILE A 11 -16.61 2.65 2.94
N THR A 12 -16.97 3.84 3.40
CA THR A 12 -16.37 5.09 2.94
C THR A 12 -15.63 5.73 4.11
N VAL A 13 -14.34 5.98 3.93
CA VAL A 13 -13.49 6.65 4.92
C VAL A 13 -13.06 7.99 4.36
N LYS A 14 -13.49 9.08 5.00
CA LYS A 14 -13.02 10.42 4.61
C LYS A 14 -11.53 10.58 4.87
N THR A 15 -11.08 10.19 6.06
CA THR A 15 -9.68 10.28 6.44
C THR A 15 -9.30 9.10 7.32
N PHE A 16 -8.29 8.36 6.90
CA PHE A 16 -7.50 7.50 7.77
C PHE A 16 -6.18 8.21 8.03
N GLU A 17 -5.82 8.41 9.30
CA GLU A 17 -4.60 9.13 9.68
C GLU A 17 -3.81 8.39 10.76
N ASN A 18 -2.51 8.22 10.52
CA ASN A 18 -1.53 7.93 11.55
C ASN A 18 -0.65 9.17 11.73
N LYS A 19 -0.88 9.90 12.82
CA LYS A 19 -0.23 11.20 13.10
C LYS A 19 1.23 11.03 13.53
N ASN A 20 2.00 12.11 13.45
CA ASN A 20 3.35 12.16 14.01
C ASN A 20 3.34 11.73 15.48
N GLY A 21 4.32 10.91 15.89
CA GLY A 21 4.34 10.23 17.19
C GLY A 21 3.43 9.00 17.30
N GLY A 22 2.48 8.82 16.38
CA GLY A 22 1.65 7.63 16.26
C GLY A 22 2.44 6.43 15.74
N THR A 23 2.18 5.26 16.34
CA THR A 23 2.80 3.99 15.93
C THR A 23 1.73 2.94 15.70
N ILE A 24 1.75 2.32 14.53
CA ILE A 24 0.98 1.12 14.21
C ILE A 24 1.98 -0.01 14.05
N ASP A 25 1.97 -0.96 14.98
CA ASP A 25 2.88 -2.10 15.01
C ASP A 25 2.11 -3.40 14.83
N GLY A 26 2.09 -3.88 13.59
CA GLY A 26 1.22 -4.96 13.09
C GLY A 26 0.73 -4.75 11.65
N GLY A 27 1.08 -3.62 11.02
CA GLY A 27 0.68 -3.27 9.67
C GLY A 27 -0.79 -2.86 9.53
N ILE A 28 -1.18 -2.50 8.32
CA ILE A 28 -2.56 -2.16 7.97
C ILE A 28 -3.01 -3.07 6.83
N TYR A 29 -4.15 -3.71 7.01
CA TYR A 29 -4.77 -4.54 5.98
C TYR A 29 -6.19 -4.04 5.66
N ILE A 30 -6.46 -3.82 4.38
CA ILE A 30 -7.74 -3.33 3.85
C ILE A 30 -8.26 -4.26 2.76
N PRO A 31 -9.12 -5.24 3.13
CA PRO A 31 -9.75 -6.15 2.18
C PRO A 31 -11.12 -5.68 1.68
N ALA A 32 -11.34 -5.75 0.37
CA ALA A 32 -12.61 -5.53 -0.32
C ALA A 32 -12.86 -6.61 -1.39
N ASN A 33 -12.85 -7.89 -0.96
CA ASN A 33 -13.02 -9.02 -1.88
C ASN A 33 -14.44 -9.13 -2.45
N THR A 34 -15.47 -8.73 -1.68
CA THR A 34 -16.89 -8.86 -2.07
C THR A 34 -17.73 -7.60 -1.82
N GLY A 35 -17.21 -6.63 -1.08
CA GLY A 35 -17.82 -5.31 -0.87
C GLY A 35 -16.92 -4.21 -1.40
N THR A 36 -17.26 -2.96 -1.13
CA THR A 36 -16.53 -1.78 -1.64
C THR A 36 -15.89 -1.03 -0.48
N ILE A 37 -14.63 -0.61 -0.66
CA ILE A 37 -13.96 0.29 0.28
C ILE A 37 -13.41 1.48 -0.51
N SER A 38 -13.85 2.68 -0.14
CA SER A 38 -13.33 3.93 -0.68
C SER A 38 -12.70 4.75 0.44
N ILE A 39 -11.46 5.19 0.25
CA ILE A 39 -10.76 6.08 1.19
C ILE A 39 -10.42 7.36 0.44
N GLU A 40 -10.93 8.49 0.94
CA GLU A 40 -10.61 9.77 0.33
C GLU A 40 -9.16 10.17 0.64
N ASN A 41 -8.73 10.07 1.89
CA ASN A 41 -7.35 10.38 2.28
C ASN A 41 -6.80 9.31 3.23
N PHE A 42 -5.74 8.63 2.81
CA PHE A 42 -4.89 7.81 3.66
C PHE A 42 -3.61 8.60 3.92
N SER A 43 -3.40 9.05 5.17
CA SER A 43 -2.24 9.86 5.54
C SER A 43 -1.42 9.17 6.63
N ASN A 44 -0.13 8.98 6.37
CA ASN A 44 0.83 8.54 7.38
C ASN A 44 1.92 9.59 7.57
N THR A 45 1.94 10.21 8.75
CA THR A 45 3.03 11.07 9.24
C THR A 45 3.79 10.40 10.40
N GLY A 46 3.22 9.33 10.98
CA GLY A 46 3.84 8.52 12.03
C GLY A 46 4.60 7.30 11.49
N THR A 47 4.65 6.23 12.30
CA THR A 47 5.33 4.98 11.99
C THR A 47 4.34 3.84 11.78
N ILE A 48 4.46 3.10 10.68
CA ILE A 48 3.74 1.86 10.42
C ILE A 48 4.75 0.73 10.21
N LYS A 49 4.65 -0.33 11.00
CA LYS A 49 5.50 -1.53 10.90
C LYS A 49 4.63 -2.77 10.72
N GLY A 50 4.72 -3.40 9.56
CA GLY A 50 4.08 -4.68 9.24
C GLY A 50 4.75 -5.88 9.88
N ARG A 51 6.00 -5.73 10.33
CA ARG A 51 6.87 -6.85 10.78
C ARG A 51 6.94 -7.93 9.69
N ASN A 52 6.39 -9.11 9.97
CA ASN A 52 6.33 -10.25 9.05
C ASN A 52 5.26 -10.09 7.95
N TYR A 53 4.40 -9.09 8.07
CA TYR A 53 3.41 -8.69 7.07
C TYR A 53 3.87 -7.44 6.33
N GLN A 54 3.07 -7.02 5.37
CA GLN A 54 3.22 -5.73 4.72
C GLN A 54 3.02 -4.58 5.71
N GLY A 55 3.69 -3.46 5.48
CA GLY A 55 3.42 -2.23 6.23
C GLY A 55 1.97 -1.76 5.99
N VAL A 56 1.59 -1.64 4.71
CA VAL A 56 0.20 -1.37 4.30
C VAL A 56 -0.17 -2.31 3.15
N TYR A 57 -1.31 -2.97 3.25
CA TYR A 57 -1.83 -3.86 2.21
C TYR A 57 -3.29 -3.57 1.87
N PHE A 58 -3.55 -3.25 0.60
CA PHE A 58 -4.88 -3.11 0.04
C PHE A 58 -5.19 -4.31 -0.88
N GLN A 59 -6.31 -4.99 -0.65
CA GLN A 59 -6.69 -6.18 -1.40
C GLN A 59 -8.12 -6.08 -1.95
N GLY A 60 -8.27 -6.32 -3.24
CA GLY A 60 -9.56 -6.43 -3.93
C GLY A 60 -9.76 -5.34 -4.97
N ASP A 61 -10.49 -5.68 -6.04
CA ASP A 61 -10.73 -4.78 -7.17
C ASP A 61 -11.63 -3.58 -6.81
N ASN A 62 -12.40 -3.71 -5.73
CA ASN A 62 -13.32 -2.69 -5.24
C ASN A 62 -12.70 -1.81 -4.13
N VAL A 63 -11.36 -1.78 -4.04
CA VAL A 63 -10.65 -0.78 -3.24
C VAL A 63 -10.32 0.44 -4.11
N HIS A 64 -10.76 1.61 -3.66
CA HIS A 64 -10.40 2.89 -4.25
C HIS A 64 -9.78 3.81 -3.21
N ILE A 65 -8.58 4.33 -3.50
CA ILE A 65 -7.90 5.33 -2.68
C ILE A 65 -7.76 6.60 -3.52
N LYS A 66 -8.37 7.70 -3.11
CA LYS A 66 -8.21 8.96 -3.84
C LYS A 66 -6.79 9.51 -3.60
N THR A 67 -6.39 9.68 -2.35
CA THR A 67 -5.03 10.10 -2.00
C THR A 67 -4.40 9.13 -1.00
N PHE A 68 -3.28 8.54 -1.38
CA PHE A 68 -2.35 7.88 -0.46
C PHE A 68 -1.16 8.80 -0.26
N GLU A 69 -0.92 9.25 0.97
CA GLU A 69 0.21 10.12 1.30
C GLU A 69 1.01 9.55 2.47
N ASN A 70 2.30 9.31 2.22
CA ASN A 70 3.27 8.97 3.24
C ASN A 70 4.32 10.08 3.37
N THR A 71 4.35 10.72 4.53
CA THR A 71 5.40 11.65 4.97
C THR A 71 6.19 11.09 6.16
N GLY A 72 5.69 10.04 6.80
CA GLY A 72 6.34 9.30 7.89
C GLY A 72 7.11 8.07 7.41
N PHE A 73 7.10 7.02 8.22
CA PHE A 73 7.80 5.76 7.96
C PHE A 73 6.83 4.59 7.79
N ILE A 74 7.00 3.81 6.72
CA ILE A 74 6.29 2.55 6.49
C ILE A 74 7.31 1.46 6.22
N SER A 75 7.21 0.34 6.94
CA SER A 75 7.99 -0.85 6.65
C SER A 75 7.23 -2.15 6.84
N GLY A 76 7.58 -3.17 6.07
CA GLY A 76 7.08 -4.55 6.21
C GLY A 76 7.83 -5.51 5.30
N SER A 77 7.69 -6.81 5.54
CA SER A 77 8.24 -7.86 4.67
C SER A 77 7.15 -8.54 3.85
N GLY A 78 6.23 -9.25 4.51
CA GLY A 78 5.13 -9.97 3.85
C GLY A 78 5.61 -11.08 2.90
N ASP A 79 6.79 -11.65 3.13
CA ASP A 79 7.43 -12.64 2.25
C ASP A 79 6.50 -13.81 1.89
N ASN A 80 5.70 -14.27 2.84
CA ASN A 80 4.77 -15.39 2.65
C ASN A 80 3.32 -14.95 2.36
N SER A 81 3.06 -13.65 2.24
CA SER A 81 1.72 -13.14 1.98
C SER A 81 1.34 -13.34 0.52
N THR A 82 0.14 -13.86 0.28
CA THR A 82 -0.36 -14.16 -1.07
C THR A 82 -1.77 -13.63 -1.30
N ASN A 83 -2.06 -13.26 -2.54
CA ASN A 83 -3.42 -13.10 -3.06
C ASN A 83 -3.57 -13.94 -4.34
N GLY A 84 -4.29 -15.06 -4.23
CA GLY A 84 -4.31 -16.07 -5.28
C GLY A 84 -2.90 -16.60 -5.55
N ARG A 85 -2.42 -16.43 -6.78
CA ARG A 85 -1.09 -16.87 -7.22
C ARG A 85 0.02 -15.83 -7.06
N PHE A 86 -0.30 -14.63 -6.57
CA PHE A 86 0.64 -13.53 -6.47
C PHE A 86 1.13 -13.36 -5.04
N LEU A 87 2.44 -13.18 -4.90
CA LEU A 87 3.08 -12.84 -3.63
C LEU A 87 2.99 -11.33 -3.42
N THR A 88 2.57 -10.90 -2.24
CA THR A 88 2.18 -9.51 -1.97
C THR A 88 3.10 -8.82 -0.98
N GLY A 89 4.26 -9.40 -0.69
CA GLY A 89 5.25 -8.83 0.24
C GLY A 89 5.76 -7.44 -0.16
N GLY A 90 5.94 -6.58 0.83
CA GLY A 90 6.47 -5.24 0.63
C GLY A 90 6.20 -4.25 1.76
N GLY A 91 6.74 -3.03 1.62
CA GLY A 91 6.40 -1.91 2.50
C GLY A 91 4.95 -1.49 2.31
N VAL A 92 4.59 -1.11 1.07
CA VAL A 92 3.21 -0.90 0.64
C VAL A 92 2.90 -1.87 -0.49
N SER A 93 1.81 -2.63 -0.37
CA SER A 93 1.33 -3.51 -1.42
C SER A 93 -0.14 -3.25 -1.75
N MET A 94 -0.48 -3.41 -3.01
CA MET A 94 -1.86 -3.42 -3.48
C MET A 94 -2.08 -4.55 -4.48
N SER A 95 -3.22 -5.22 -4.36
CA SER A 95 -3.63 -6.31 -5.26
C SER A 95 -5.06 -6.09 -5.75
N GLY A 96 -5.20 -5.58 -6.97
CA GLY A 96 -6.44 -5.04 -7.52
C GLY A 96 -6.60 -3.54 -7.25
N GLY A 97 -7.74 -3.00 -7.65
CA GLY A 97 -8.22 -1.67 -7.26
C GLY A 97 -7.47 -0.49 -7.88
N THR A 98 -7.73 0.71 -7.34
CA THR A 98 -7.20 1.96 -7.90
C THR A 98 -6.68 2.94 -6.84
N ILE A 99 -5.63 3.69 -7.21
CA ILE A 99 -5.16 4.86 -6.49
C ILE A 99 -5.14 6.06 -7.44
N ASP A 100 -5.81 7.16 -7.11
CA ASP A 100 -5.76 8.35 -7.95
C ASP A 100 -4.42 9.08 -7.79
N THR A 101 -3.97 9.28 -6.56
CA THR A 101 -2.68 9.94 -6.29
C THR A 101 -1.94 9.22 -5.17
N PHE A 102 -0.77 8.68 -5.52
CA PHE A 102 0.18 8.10 -4.57
C PHE A 102 1.33 9.09 -4.36
N LYS A 103 1.52 9.56 -3.13
CA LYS A 103 2.59 10.49 -2.75
C LYS A 103 3.45 9.88 -1.65
N ASN A 104 4.75 9.83 -1.91
CA ASN A 104 5.75 9.52 -0.89
C ASN A 104 6.74 10.67 -0.75
N SER A 105 6.74 11.32 0.40
CA SER A 105 7.77 12.27 0.85
C SER A 105 8.46 11.81 2.15
N GLY A 106 8.02 10.67 2.72
CA GLY A 106 8.68 9.97 3.81
C GLY A 106 9.52 8.79 3.34
N THR A 107 9.57 7.73 4.16
CA THR A 107 10.28 6.50 3.84
C THR A 107 9.32 5.33 3.73
N ILE A 108 9.43 4.58 2.63
CA ILE A 108 8.80 3.27 2.46
C ILE A 108 9.91 2.24 2.27
N GLN A 109 9.92 1.21 3.10
CA GLN A 109 10.96 0.17 3.06
C GLN A 109 10.35 -1.23 3.13
N SER A 110 10.60 -2.04 2.10
CA SER A 110 10.47 -3.49 2.25
C SER A 110 11.68 -4.05 2.97
N THR A 111 11.44 -4.83 4.01
CA THR A 111 12.47 -5.64 4.69
C THR A 111 12.45 -7.09 4.24
N GLY A 112 11.56 -7.43 3.30
CA GLY A 112 11.43 -8.78 2.77
C GLY A 112 12.63 -9.20 1.92
N THR A 113 12.94 -10.49 1.95
CA THR A 113 14.07 -11.07 1.21
C THR A 113 13.66 -12.16 0.23
N ASN A 114 12.44 -12.70 0.37
CA ASN A 114 11.97 -13.81 -0.45
C ASN A 114 10.82 -13.38 -1.35
N TYR A 115 10.74 -13.99 -2.54
CA TYR A 115 9.59 -13.89 -3.44
C TYR A 115 9.28 -12.48 -3.99
N ASN A 116 10.34 -11.75 -4.35
CA ASN A 116 10.28 -10.42 -4.97
C ASN A 116 9.46 -9.40 -4.15
N PRO A 117 9.80 -9.15 -2.87
CA PRO A 117 9.13 -8.15 -2.08
C PRO A 117 9.65 -6.76 -2.48
N ALA A 118 8.78 -5.75 -2.46
CA ALA A 118 9.14 -4.41 -2.95
C ALA A 118 8.75 -3.30 -1.98
N GLY A 119 9.48 -2.18 -2.00
CA GLY A 119 9.08 -0.97 -1.27
C GLY A 119 7.63 -0.62 -1.59
N VAL A 120 7.30 -0.53 -2.89
CA VAL A 120 5.92 -0.48 -3.37
C VAL A 120 5.65 -1.61 -4.38
N LYS A 121 4.64 -2.44 -4.11
CA LYS A 121 4.24 -3.57 -4.96
C LYS A 121 2.80 -3.44 -5.45
N LEU A 122 2.62 -3.27 -6.75
CA LEU A 122 1.34 -3.07 -7.41
C LEU A 122 0.99 -4.29 -8.28
N THR A 123 -0.04 -5.04 -7.92
CA THR A 123 -0.48 -6.22 -8.69
C THR A 123 -1.92 -6.01 -9.16
N TYR A 124 -2.19 -5.99 -10.46
CA TYR A 124 -3.51 -5.59 -11.00
C TYR A 124 -4.04 -4.23 -10.52
N THR A 125 -3.15 -3.38 -10.01
CA THR A 125 -3.51 -2.08 -9.47
C THR A 125 -3.28 -0.99 -10.52
N THR A 126 -4.22 -0.06 -10.63
CA THR A 126 -4.04 1.15 -11.44
C THR A 126 -3.75 2.34 -10.54
N VAL A 127 -2.61 3.01 -10.78
CA VAL A 127 -2.26 4.27 -10.13
C VAL A 127 -2.28 5.37 -11.18
N LYS A 128 -3.12 6.40 -11.03
CA LYS A 128 -3.16 7.48 -12.03
C LYS A 128 -1.89 8.33 -11.96
N THR A 129 -1.54 8.81 -10.77
CA THR A 129 -0.32 9.59 -10.53
C THR A 129 0.47 9.01 -9.37
N PHE A 130 1.75 8.74 -9.62
CA PHE A 130 2.71 8.28 -8.63
C PHE A 130 3.81 9.32 -8.49
N GLU A 131 3.97 9.87 -7.30
CA GLU A 131 4.96 10.87 -6.94
C GLU A 131 5.82 10.37 -5.79
N ASN A 132 7.12 10.21 -6.04
CA ASN A 132 8.10 9.97 -4.99
C ASN A 132 9.08 11.14 -4.92
N THR A 133 9.18 11.78 -3.77
CA THR A 133 10.15 12.86 -3.50
C THR A 133 11.18 12.50 -2.43
N SER A 134 11.09 11.28 -1.87
CA SER A 134 12.00 10.80 -0.83
C SER A 134 12.35 9.33 -1.08
N THR A 135 12.35 8.46 -0.07
CA THR A 135 12.94 7.12 -0.18
C THR A 135 11.87 6.05 -0.31
N ILE A 136 12.00 5.23 -1.36
CA ILE A 136 11.35 3.93 -1.47
C ILE A 136 12.46 2.91 -1.64
N SER A 137 12.47 1.85 -0.85
CA SER A 137 13.57 0.87 -0.86
C SER A 137 13.11 -0.55 -0.55
N GLY A 138 13.95 -1.51 -0.91
CA GLY A 138 13.74 -2.94 -0.70
C GLY A 138 14.64 -3.74 -1.65
N THR A 139 14.52 -5.06 -1.64
CA THR A 139 15.10 -5.92 -2.70
C THR A 139 14.66 -5.45 -4.09
N ILE A 140 13.45 -4.90 -4.18
CA ILE A 140 12.94 -4.13 -5.31
C ILE A 140 12.38 -2.81 -4.78
N GLY A 141 12.67 -1.68 -5.42
CA GLY A 141 12.12 -0.37 -5.03
C GLY A 141 10.62 -0.29 -5.33
N VAL A 142 10.26 -0.32 -6.61
CA VAL A 142 8.87 -0.32 -7.09
C VAL A 142 8.68 -1.41 -8.15
N ILE A 143 7.59 -2.18 -8.07
CA ILE A 143 7.20 -3.12 -9.12
C ILE A 143 5.70 -3.04 -9.40
N ALA A 144 5.36 -3.06 -10.69
CA ALA A 144 3.99 -3.22 -11.17
C ALA A 144 3.87 -4.52 -11.98
N THR A 145 2.98 -5.42 -11.58
CA THR A 145 2.71 -6.69 -12.25
C THR A 145 1.25 -6.71 -12.69
N GLN A 146 1.02 -6.62 -14.01
CA GLN A 146 -0.33 -6.48 -14.58
C GLN A 146 -1.12 -5.26 -14.04
N GLY A 147 -0.44 -4.34 -13.36
CA GLY A 147 -0.94 -3.04 -12.97
C GLY A 147 -0.42 -1.96 -13.91
N THR A 148 -0.94 -0.74 -13.76
CA THR A 148 -0.52 0.41 -14.56
C THR A 148 -0.20 1.59 -13.66
N ILE A 149 0.78 2.40 -14.07
CA ILE A 149 1.02 3.73 -13.53
C ILE A 149 0.89 4.71 -14.69
N GLY A 150 -0.05 5.65 -14.59
CA GLY A 150 -0.29 6.63 -15.65
C GLY A 150 0.86 7.64 -15.76
N ASN A 151 1.03 8.43 -14.70
CA ASN A 151 2.11 9.41 -14.57
C ASN A 151 3.06 9.00 -13.44
N PHE A 152 4.34 8.87 -13.75
CA PHE A 152 5.37 8.46 -12.78
C PHE A 152 6.40 9.58 -12.64
N ILE A 153 6.43 10.20 -11.46
CA ILE A 153 7.35 11.28 -11.12
C ILE A 153 8.22 10.81 -9.95
N ASN A 154 9.51 10.64 -10.20
CA ASN A 154 10.49 10.39 -9.16
C ASN A 154 11.49 11.54 -9.05
N LYS A 155 11.57 12.15 -7.87
CA LYS A 155 12.57 13.15 -7.47
C LYS A 155 13.40 12.67 -6.27
N GLY A 156 13.10 11.49 -5.75
CA GLY A 156 13.81 10.86 -4.64
C GLY A 156 14.58 9.62 -5.06
N ILE A 157 14.76 8.70 -4.11
CA ILE A 157 15.47 7.43 -4.27
C ILE A 157 14.46 6.30 -4.43
N ILE A 158 14.69 5.46 -5.43
CA ILE A 158 14.02 4.17 -5.67
C ILE A 158 15.08 3.12 -5.99
#